data_AF-A0A2E8K330-F1
#
_entry.id   AF-A0A2E8K330-F1
#
_cell.length_a   1.000
_cell.length_b   1.000
_cell.length_c   1.000
_cell.angle_alpha   90.00
_cell.angle_beta   90.00
_cell.angle_gamma   90.00
#
_symmetry.space_group_name_H-M   'P 1'
#
loop_
_entity.id
_entity.type
_entity.pdbx_description
1 polymer ?
#
loop_
_entity_poly.entity_id
_entity_poly.type
_entity_poly.pdbx_seq_one_letter_code
_entity_poly.pdbx_strand_id
1 'polypeptide(L)'
;MTISDNDEYLHPAPEGTEGLWSDNLWFSFVDREADIHGINHMHVTNKGYARFSTCLVIDGIPMPWANKVPYHDIGKFDQLSDGGHMIYEVVKPQEELRLQADNEKYGYDVTFTGRFPVFDYEDCIHGNPLKAAGVYGGHYEQGLLCQGEFEVRAGPNQGRREINCYSHRDHSWCDRFTHGSPWEV
;
A
#
# COMPACT_ATOMS: atom_id res chain seq x y z
N MET A 1 -21.08 -3.33 -1.56
CA MET A 1 -21.34 -1.88 -1.70
C MET A 1 -20.30 -1.42 -2.67
N THR A 2 -20.68 -0.94 -3.86
CA THR A 2 -19.68 -0.62 -4.89
C THR A 2 -18.65 0.39 -4.38
N ILE A 3 -17.37 0.07 -4.56
CA ILE A 3 -16.24 0.95 -4.25
C ILE A 3 -16.40 2.31 -4.95
N SER A 4 -16.29 3.37 -4.17
CA SER A 4 -16.41 4.76 -4.56
C SER A 4 -15.05 5.45 -4.62
N ASP A 5 -14.99 6.64 -5.22
CA ASP A 5 -13.77 7.45 -5.27
C ASP A 5 -13.25 7.83 -3.88
N ASN A 6 -14.13 7.92 -2.87
CA ASN A 6 -13.73 8.24 -1.50
C ASN A 6 -13.01 7.08 -0.81
N ASP A 7 -13.19 5.86 -1.31
CA ASP A 7 -12.56 4.66 -0.74
C ASP A 7 -11.07 4.54 -1.13
N GLU A 8 -10.54 5.49 -1.89
CA GLU A 8 -9.10 5.66 -2.14
C GLU A 8 -8.35 6.29 -0.96
N TYR A 9 -9.07 6.82 0.02
CA TYR A 9 -8.54 7.56 1.16
C TYR A 9 -8.73 6.79 2.48
N LEU A 10 -8.34 7.39 3.60
CA LEU A 10 -8.34 6.71 4.91
C LEU A 10 -9.74 6.68 5.54
N HIS A 11 -10.07 5.58 6.21
CA HIS A 11 -11.41 5.34 6.75
C HIS A 11 -11.44 5.48 8.28
N PRO A 12 -12.39 6.25 8.84
CA PRO A 12 -12.58 6.31 10.28
C PRO A 12 -13.03 4.93 10.82
N ALA A 13 -12.58 4.60 12.02
CA ALA A 13 -13.06 3.41 12.70
C ALA A 13 -14.57 3.53 12.98
N PRO A 14 -15.37 2.49 12.70
CA PRO A 14 -16.76 2.45 13.12
C PRO A 14 -16.92 2.69 14.61
N GLU A 15 -18.03 3.30 15.02
CA GLU A 15 -18.33 3.52 16.44
C GLU A 15 -18.30 2.20 17.21
N GLY A 16 -17.67 2.19 18.38
CA GLY A 16 -17.50 1.00 19.20
C GLY A 16 -16.35 0.06 18.79
N THR A 17 -15.55 0.42 17.78
CA THR A 17 -14.35 -0.37 17.43
C THR A 17 -13.29 -0.26 18.53
N GLU A 18 -13.12 -1.31 19.34
CA GLU A 18 -12.11 -1.36 20.41
C GLU A 18 -10.70 -1.71 19.86
N GLY A 19 -10.66 -2.55 18.82
CA GLY A 19 -9.43 -3.09 18.21
C GLY A 19 -8.55 -2.08 17.46
N LEU A 20 -7.52 -2.61 16.80
CA LEU A 20 -6.69 -1.83 15.89
C LEU A 20 -7.42 -1.73 14.55
N TRP A 21 -8.11 -0.62 14.33
CA TRP A 21 -8.65 -0.29 13.01
C TRP A 21 -7.55 0.29 12.14
N SER A 22 -7.47 -0.15 10.89
CA SER A 22 -6.46 0.36 9.99
C SER A 22 -6.79 0.20 8.52
N ASP A 23 -6.38 1.20 7.75
CA ASP A 23 -6.21 1.12 6.31
C ASP A 23 -4.86 0.47 5.97
N ASN A 24 -4.89 -0.48 5.04
CA ASN A 24 -3.72 -1.13 4.47
C ASN A 24 -3.72 -0.87 2.97
N LEU A 25 -2.75 -0.09 2.51
CA LEU A 25 -2.55 0.21 1.10
C LEU A 25 -1.30 -0.53 0.62
N TRP A 26 -1.43 -1.32 -0.43
CA TRP A 26 -0.37 -2.17 -0.94
C TRP A 26 -0.22 -2.03 -2.45
N PHE A 27 1.02 -1.96 -2.95
CA PHE A 27 1.35 -1.85 -4.38
C PHE A 27 2.57 -2.70 -4.71
N SER A 28 2.53 -3.47 -5.80
CA SER A 28 3.69 -4.30 -6.21
C SER A 28 4.59 -3.66 -7.27
N PHE A 29 5.86 -4.07 -7.27
CA PHE A 29 6.71 -4.07 -8.46
C PHE A 29 6.92 -5.51 -8.94
N VAL A 30 6.84 -5.74 -10.25
CA VAL A 30 7.18 -7.04 -10.87
C VAL A 30 7.90 -6.77 -12.20
N ASP A 31 9.02 -6.04 -12.14
CA ASP A 31 9.79 -5.65 -13.32
C ASP A 31 10.98 -6.58 -13.51
N ARG A 32 10.87 -7.47 -14.51
CA ARG A 32 11.93 -8.41 -14.86
C ARG A 32 13.10 -7.73 -15.57
N GLU A 33 12.85 -6.72 -16.40
CA GLU A 33 13.92 -6.05 -17.15
C GLU A 33 14.75 -5.18 -16.22
N ALA A 34 14.11 -4.53 -15.25
CA ALA A 34 14.78 -3.78 -14.20
C ALA A 34 15.33 -4.68 -13.08
N ASP A 35 15.03 -5.98 -13.03
CA ASP A 35 15.33 -6.92 -11.94
C ASP A 35 14.95 -6.38 -10.54
N ILE A 36 13.74 -5.82 -10.47
CA ILE A 36 13.14 -5.24 -9.25
C ILE A 36 11.76 -5.82 -9.05
N HIS A 37 11.55 -6.46 -7.90
CA HIS A 37 10.23 -6.94 -7.50
C HIS A 37 10.02 -6.77 -6.00
N GLY A 38 8.76 -6.78 -5.58
CA GLY A 38 8.41 -6.63 -4.18
C GLY A 38 7.21 -5.74 -4.01
N ILE A 39 7.07 -5.17 -2.81
CA ILE A 39 5.86 -4.48 -2.41
C ILE A 39 6.16 -3.17 -1.70
N ASN A 40 5.24 -2.23 -1.83
CA ASN A 40 5.18 -0.99 -1.09
C ASN A 40 3.93 -1.06 -0.22
N HIS A 41 4.04 -0.70 1.05
CA HIS A 41 2.97 -0.86 2.03
C HIS A 41 2.86 0.36 2.93
N MET A 42 1.67 0.93 2.99
CA MET A 42 1.28 1.94 3.97
C MET A 42 0.20 1.36 4.87
N HIS A 43 0.41 1.45 6.19
CA HIS A 43 -0.50 0.97 7.22
C HIS A 43 -0.84 2.11 8.16
N VAL A 44 -2.04 2.66 8.06
CA VAL A 44 -2.48 3.81 8.86
C VAL A 44 -3.52 3.36 9.88
N THR A 45 -3.38 3.79 11.13
CA THR A 45 -4.13 3.19 12.24
C THR A 45 -4.93 4.21 13.05
N ASN A 46 -6.02 3.75 13.66
CA ASN A 46 -6.77 4.51 14.67
C ASN A 46 -6.03 4.70 16.02
N LYS A 47 -4.76 4.26 16.13
CA LYS A 47 -3.96 4.36 17.36
C LYS A 47 -2.87 5.43 17.28
N GLY A 48 -3.04 6.40 16.37
CA GLY A 48 -2.20 7.59 16.32
C GLY A 48 -0.87 7.39 15.60
N TYR A 49 -0.76 6.40 14.71
CA TYR A 49 0.45 6.19 13.91
C TYR A 49 0.14 5.63 12.53
N ALA A 50 1.09 5.87 11.63
CA ALA A 50 1.20 5.22 10.33
C ALA A 50 2.56 4.51 10.20
N ARG A 51 2.60 3.43 9.42
CA ARG A 51 3.83 2.75 9.01
C ARG A 51 3.93 2.80 7.50
N PHE A 52 5.13 3.07 7.02
CA PHE A 52 5.46 3.13 5.61
C PHE A 52 6.60 2.15 5.39
N SER A 53 6.52 1.34 4.35
CA SER A 53 7.54 0.34 4.09
C SER A 53 7.60 -0.08 2.65
N THR A 54 8.77 -0.57 2.29
CA THR A 54 9.09 -1.16 1.02
C THR A 54 9.79 -2.48 1.31
N CYS A 55 9.30 -3.55 0.73
CA CYS A 55 9.88 -4.90 0.82
C CYS A 55 10.36 -5.28 -0.57
N LEU A 56 11.33 -4.53 -1.08
CA LEU A 56 11.88 -4.72 -2.42
C LEU A 56 13.03 -5.72 -2.42
N VAL A 57 13.13 -6.44 -3.52
CA VAL A 57 14.27 -7.26 -3.91
C VAL A 57 14.81 -6.65 -5.20
N ILE A 58 16.08 -6.28 -5.18
CA ILE A 58 16.79 -5.60 -6.26
C ILE A 58 18.00 -6.46 -6.61
N ASP A 59 18.13 -6.92 -7.85
CA ASP A 59 19.17 -7.85 -8.30
C ASP A 59 19.25 -9.14 -7.45
N GLY A 60 18.09 -9.64 -7.01
CA GLY A 60 17.99 -10.79 -6.11
C GLY A 60 18.39 -10.51 -4.64
N ILE A 61 18.68 -9.25 -4.28
CA ILE A 61 19.05 -8.86 -2.91
C ILE A 61 17.86 -8.18 -2.21
N PRO A 62 17.38 -8.70 -1.07
CA PRO A 62 16.38 -8.01 -0.26
C PRO A 62 16.92 -6.67 0.26
N MET A 63 16.21 -5.58 -0.05
CA MET A 63 16.52 -4.22 0.39
C MET A 63 15.30 -3.59 1.07
N PRO A 64 14.84 -4.14 2.22
CA PRO A 64 13.70 -3.57 2.91
C PRO A 64 14.04 -2.20 3.50
N TRP A 65 13.03 -1.34 3.53
CA TRP A 65 13.03 -0.09 4.27
C TRP A 65 11.67 0.06 4.97
N ALA A 66 11.67 0.65 6.16
CA ALA A 66 10.44 0.91 6.89
C ALA A 66 10.60 2.09 7.85
N ASN A 67 9.53 2.85 8.03
CA ASN A 67 9.43 3.92 9.00
C ASN A 67 8.06 3.89 9.71
N LYS A 68 8.01 4.41 10.94
CA LYS A 68 6.79 4.56 11.73
C LYS A 68 6.71 6.00 12.25
N VAL A 69 5.61 6.68 11.95
CA VAL A 69 5.41 8.08 12.34
C VAL A 69 4.12 8.27 13.13
N PRO A 70 4.05 9.27 14.03
CA PRO A 70 2.76 9.75 14.55
C PRO A 70 1.86 10.20 13.40
N TYR A 71 0.59 9.81 13.44
CA TYR A 71 -0.37 10.15 12.38
C TYR A 71 -1.79 10.17 12.94
N HIS A 72 -2.54 11.24 12.68
CA HIS A 72 -3.87 11.45 13.28
C HIS A 72 -4.94 11.87 12.27
N ASP A 73 -4.55 12.27 11.07
CA ASP A 73 -5.46 12.84 10.08
C ASP A 73 -6.14 11.73 9.26
N ILE A 74 -7.36 11.37 9.64
CA ILE A 74 -8.14 10.34 8.95
C ILE A 74 -9.13 10.99 8.00
N GLY A 75 -9.30 10.40 6.81
CA GLY A 75 -10.14 10.90 5.73
C GLY A 75 -9.32 11.20 4.47
N LYS A 76 -9.82 12.16 3.69
CA LYS A 76 -9.19 12.61 2.45
C LYS A 76 -7.90 13.39 2.73
N PHE A 77 -6.88 13.14 1.91
CA PHE A 77 -5.59 13.81 1.96
C PHE A 77 -5.14 14.21 0.55
N ASP A 78 -4.27 15.23 0.47
CA ASP A 78 -3.57 15.55 -0.77
C ASP A 78 -2.38 14.60 -0.97
N GLN A 79 -1.64 14.36 0.12
CA GLN A 79 -0.50 13.43 0.17
C GLN A 79 -0.50 12.64 1.48
N LEU A 80 -0.23 11.34 1.40
CA LEU A 80 0.04 10.48 2.55
C LEU A 80 1.54 10.21 2.62
N SER A 81 2.20 10.68 3.68
CA SER A 81 3.67 10.63 3.80
C SER A 81 4.17 10.37 5.22
N ASP A 82 5.36 9.80 5.30
CA ASP A 82 6.14 9.62 6.53
C ASP A 82 7.04 10.82 6.90
N GLY A 83 6.87 11.96 6.23
CA GLY A 83 7.70 13.13 6.42
C GLY A 83 8.82 13.29 5.37
N GLY A 84 8.75 12.54 4.27
CA GLY A 84 9.50 12.84 3.03
C GLY A 84 10.21 11.66 2.39
N HIS A 85 10.29 10.49 3.05
CA HIS A 85 10.95 9.31 2.47
C HIS A 85 10.01 8.45 1.65
N MET A 86 8.70 8.49 1.93
CA MET A 86 7.69 7.84 1.13
C MET A 86 6.47 8.76 1.02
N ILE A 87 5.95 8.93 -0.20
CA ILE A 87 4.79 9.79 -0.49
C ILE A 87 3.85 9.04 -1.41
N TYR A 88 2.58 8.95 -1.02
CA TYR A 88 1.48 8.42 -1.81
C TYR A 88 0.48 9.51 -2.15
N GLU A 89 0.07 9.58 -3.42
CA GLU A 89 -0.89 10.55 -3.93
C GLU A 89 -1.98 9.85 -4.75
N VAL A 90 -3.23 10.23 -4.50
CA VAL A 90 -4.38 9.86 -5.33
C VAL A 90 -4.55 10.95 -6.39
N VAL A 91 -3.92 10.78 -7.56
CA VAL A 91 -3.95 11.77 -8.65
C VAL A 91 -5.34 11.81 -9.29
N LYS A 92 -5.87 10.63 -9.62
CA LYS A 92 -7.24 10.42 -10.08
C LYS A 92 -7.77 9.12 -9.46
N PRO A 93 -8.81 9.16 -8.62
CA PRO A 93 -9.34 7.97 -7.95
C PRO A 93 -9.55 6.81 -8.91
N GLN A 94 -9.10 5.61 -8.52
CA GLN A 94 -9.18 4.35 -9.27
C GLN A 94 -8.46 4.31 -10.63
N GLU A 95 -7.91 5.42 -11.11
CA GLU A 95 -7.34 5.54 -12.45
C GLU A 95 -5.85 5.84 -12.45
N GLU A 96 -5.39 6.76 -11.60
CA GLU A 96 -4.01 7.23 -11.58
C GLU A 96 -3.56 7.55 -10.16
N LEU A 97 -2.46 6.93 -9.76
CA LEU A 97 -1.90 7.02 -8.42
C LEU A 97 -0.40 7.22 -8.54
N ARG A 98 0.20 7.94 -7.60
CA ARG A 98 1.63 8.17 -7.61
C ARG A 98 2.25 7.73 -6.31
N LEU A 99 3.42 7.10 -6.42
CA LEU A 99 4.21 6.69 -5.27
C LEU A 99 5.65 7.12 -5.48
N GLN A 100 6.18 7.80 -4.46
CA GLN A 100 7.57 8.18 -4.41
C GLN A 100 8.21 7.53 -3.19
N ALA A 101 9.47 7.13 -3.33
CA ALA A 101 10.31 6.87 -2.17
C ALA A 101 11.72 7.39 -2.38
N ASP A 102 12.38 7.80 -1.31
CA ASP A 102 13.73 8.33 -1.32
C ASP A 102 14.48 7.94 -0.04
N ASN A 103 15.40 6.99 -0.15
CA ASN A 103 16.23 6.52 0.97
C ASN A 103 17.68 6.26 0.55
N GLU A 104 18.54 5.94 1.51
CA GLU A 104 19.98 5.74 1.27
C GLU A 104 20.33 4.63 0.26
N LYS A 105 19.45 3.64 0.06
CA LYS A 105 19.68 2.48 -0.82
C LYS A 105 19.08 2.65 -2.20
N TYR A 106 17.98 3.38 -2.33
CA TYR A 106 17.30 3.63 -3.59
C TYR A 106 16.32 4.80 -3.48
N GLY A 107 15.93 5.31 -4.65
CA GLY A 107 14.79 6.21 -4.77
C GLY A 107 13.99 5.89 -6.03
N TYR A 108 12.71 6.22 -6.04
CA TYR A 108 11.86 6.08 -7.21
C TYR A 108 10.72 7.10 -7.20
N ASP A 109 10.21 7.36 -8.39
CA ASP A 109 9.01 8.16 -8.63
C ASP A 109 8.23 7.47 -9.73
N VAL A 110 7.11 6.85 -9.35
CA VAL A 110 6.33 5.99 -10.24
C VAL A 110 4.86 6.33 -10.21
N THR A 111 4.24 6.21 -11.39
CA THR A 111 2.81 6.31 -11.59
C THR A 111 2.25 4.90 -11.78
N PHE A 112 1.15 4.63 -11.09
CA PHE A 112 0.32 3.45 -11.28
C PHE A 112 -0.95 3.85 -12.02
N THR A 113 -1.21 3.21 -13.15
CA THR A 113 -2.42 3.41 -13.95
C THR A 113 -3.33 2.19 -13.88
N GLY A 114 -4.60 2.40 -13.57
CA GLY A 114 -5.65 1.39 -13.57
C GLY A 114 -5.77 0.69 -14.93
N ARG A 115 -5.64 -0.64 -14.98
CA ARG A 115 -5.85 -1.41 -16.21
C ARG A 115 -7.27 -1.96 -16.35
N PHE A 116 -7.96 -2.09 -15.23
CA PHE A 116 -9.30 -2.66 -15.10
C PHE A 116 -10.08 -1.89 -14.04
N PRO A 117 -11.42 -1.97 -14.02
CA PRO A 117 -12.19 -1.56 -12.85
C PRO A 117 -11.70 -2.26 -11.58
N VAL A 118 -11.88 -1.62 -10.43
CA VAL A 118 -11.58 -2.25 -9.14
C VAL A 118 -12.45 -3.49 -8.94
N PHE A 119 -11.83 -4.53 -8.38
CA PHE A 119 -12.50 -5.74 -7.97
C PHE A 119 -12.89 -5.62 -6.51
N ASP A 120 -14.19 -5.56 -6.22
CA ASP A 120 -14.73 -5.43 -4.88
C ASP A 120 -14.94 -6.80 -4.23
N TYR A 121 -14.29 -7.05 -3.08
CA TYR A 121 -14.47 -8.31 -2.36
C TYR A 121 -15.84 -8.45 -1.69
N GLU A 122 -16.67 -7.40 -1.64
CA GLU A 122 -18.08 -7.55 -1.30
C GLU A 122 -18.85 -8.42 -2.30
N ASP A 123 -18.42 -8.44 -3.58
CA ASP A 123 -19.06 -9.25 -4.62
C ASP A 123 -18.71 -10.75 -4.48
N CYS A 124 -17.71 -11.08 -3.65
CA CYS A 124 -17.27 -12.45 -3.37
C CYS A 124 -18.03 -13.07 -2.19
N ILE A 125 -19.25 -13.51 -2.42
CA ILE A 125 -20.05 -14.23 -1.42
C ILE A 125 -19.31 -15.50 -0.96
N HIS A 126 -18.93 -15.56 0.32
CA HIS A 126 -18.08 -16.60 0.96
C HIS A 126 -16.60 -16.61 0.57
N GLY A 127 -16.14 -15.70 -0.30
CA GLY A 127 -14.75 -15.63 -0.75
C GLY A 127 -13.90 -14.58 -0.05
N ASN A 128 -14.53 -13.68 0.72
CA ASN A 128 -13.81 -12.60 1.40
C ASN A 128 -13.17 -13.09 2.72
N PRO A 129 -11.82 -13.20 2.78
CA PRO A 129 -11.14 -13.72 3.96
C PRO A 129 -11.18 -12.76 5.15
N LEU A 130 -11.34 -11.45 4.92
CA LEU A 130 -11.28 -10.43 5.95
C LEU A 130 -12.59 -10.29 6.73
N LYS A 131 -13.74 -10.65 6.14
CA LYS A 131 -15.03 -10.66 6.84
C LYS A 131 -15.07 -11.61 8.04
N ALA A 132 -14.22 -12.62 8.08
CA ALA A 132 -14.12 -13.56 9.19
C ALA A 132 -13.24 -13.05 10.35
N ALA A 133 -12.49 -11.96 10.16
CA ALA A 133 -11.45 -11.50 11.09
C ALA A 133 -11.94 -10.51 12.17
N GLY A 134 -13.11 -9.89 11.98
CA GLY A 134 -13.68 -8.92 12.93
C GLY A 134 -14.61 -7.89 12.25
N VAL A 135 -14.59 -6.64 12.72
CA VAL A 135 -15.27 -5.51 12.10
C VAL A 135 -14.64 -5.24 10.73
N TYR A 136 -15.41 -5.50 9.68
CA TYR A 136 -15.02 -5.33 8.31
C TYR A 136 -15.57 -4.01 7.74
N GLY A 137 -14.70 -3.21 7.12
CA GLY A 137 -15.08 -1.99 6.43
C GLY A 137 -15.10 -2.14 4.92
N GLY A 138 -14.06 -2.73 4.34
CA GLY A 138 -13.96 -2.93 2.89
C GLY A 138 -12.61 -3.49 2.44
N HIS A 139 -12.58 -3.98 1.21
CA HIS A 139 -11.41 -4.57 0.57
C HIS A 139 -11.63 -4.59 -0.94
N TYR A 140 -10.71 -4.02 -1.69
CA TYR A 140 -10.68 -4.15 -3.13
C TYR A 140 -9.27 -4.34 -3.66
N GLU A 141 -9.21 -4.88 -4.88
CA GLU A 141 -7.98 -5.09 -5.60
C GLU A 141 -8.08 -4.54 -7.02
N GLN A 142 -6.92 -4.26 -7.63
CA GLN A 142 -6.89 -3.77 -9.01
C GLN A 142 -5.59 -4.13 -9.70
N GLY A 143 -5.70 -4.60 -10.94
CA GLY A 143 -4.55 -4.75 -11.83
C GLY A 143 -4.10 -3.40 -12.40
N LEU A 144 -2.80 -3.17 -12.41
CA LEU A 144 -2.17 -1.89 -12.72
C LEU A 144 -1.07 -2.01 -13.77
N LEU A 145 -0.73 -0.89 -14.40
CA LEU A 145 0.53 -0.65 -15.09
C LEU A 145 1.35 0.33 -14.24
N CYS A 146 2.59 -0.02 -13.92
CA CYS A 146 3.50 0.82 -13.14
C CYS A 146 4.62 1.33 -14.06
N GLN A 147 4.80 2.65 -14.11
CA GLN A 147 5.81 3.31 -14.95
C GLN A 147 6.52 4.42 -14.19
N GLY A 148 7.81 4.60 -14.43
CA GLY A 148 8.56 5.73 -13.87
C GLY A 148 10.05 5.48 -13.79
N GLU A 149 10.73 6.31 -12.99
CA GLU A 149 12.18 6.22 -12.79
C GLU A 149 12.51 5.53 -11.46
N PHE A 150 13.58 4.74 -11.46
CA PHE A 150 14.12 4.10 -10.26
C PHE A 150 15.64 4.27 -10.23
N GLU A 151 16.19 4.68 -9.10
CA GLU A 151 17.62 4.81 -8.86
C GLU A 151 18.07 3.81 -7.79
N VAL A 152 19.00 2.93 -8.15
CA VAL A 152 19.66 2.00 -7.24
C VAL A 152 20.97 2.63 -6.75
N ARG A 153 21.11 2.83 -5.44
CA ARG A 153 22.25 3.51 -4.80
C ARG A 153 23.12 2.57 -3.97
N ALA A 154 22.62 1.36 -3.68
CA ALA A 154 23.34 0.32 -2.95
C ALA A 154 23.26 -1.03 -3.69
N GLY A 155 24.19 -1.93 -3.39
CA GLY A 155 24.29 -3.24 -4.05
C GLY A 155 25.24 -3.24 -5.26
N PRO A 156 25.29 -4.37 -5.99
CA PRO A 156 26.29 -4.63 -7.02
C PRO A 156 26.07 -3.84 -8.32
N ASN A 157 24.81 -3.58 -8.73
CA ASN A 157 24.50 -2.88 -9.98
C ASN A 157 23.75 -1.57 -9.72
N GLN A 158 24.49 -0.58 -9.22
CA GLN A 158 23.97 0.78 -8.99
C GLN A 158 23.70 1.52 -10.30
N GLY A 159 22.79 2.48 -10.26
CA GLY A 159 22.43 3.32 -11.41
C GLY A 159 20.93 3.51 -11.56
N ARG A 160 20.56 4.26 -12.61
CA ARG A 160 19.16 4.53 -12.96
C ARG A 160 18.60 3.41 -13.83
N ARG A 161 17.34 3.09 -13.60
CA ARG A 161 16.52 2.10 -14.31
C ARG A 161 15.18 2.75 -14.64
N GLU A 162 14.59 2.33 -15.75
CA GLU A 162 13.20 2.63 -16.06
C GLU A 162 12.35 1.48 -15.52
N ILE A 163 11.25 1.82 -14.85
CA ILE A 163 10.22 0.86 -14.48
C ILE A 163 9.13 0.92 -15.54
N ASN A 164 8.76 -0.24 -16.06
CA ASN A 164 7.62 -0.39 -16.96
C ASN A 164 7.08 -1.82 -16.86
N CYS A 165 6.24 -2.06 -15.86
CA CYS A 165 5.79 -3.41 -15.54
C CYS A 165 4.30 -3.47 -15.19
N TYR A 166 3.75 -4.68 -15.32
CA TYR A 166 2.45 -4.95 -14.72
C TYR A 166 2.56 -5.03 -13.21
N SER A 167 1.58 -4.44 -12.55
CA SER A 167 1.51 -4.32 -11.11
C SER A 167 0.11 -4.66 -10.62
N HIS A 168 -0.06 -4.70 -9.32
CA HIS A 168 -1.29 -4.95 -8.61
C HIS A 168 -1.34 -4.06 -7.37
N ARG A 169 -2.54 -3.71 -6.94
CA ARG A 169 -2.78 -3.07 -5.65
C ARG A 169 -3.89 -3.74 -4.87
N ASP A 170 -3.82 -3.57 -3.56
CA ASP A 170 -4.84 -3.94 -2.58
C ASP A 170 -5.06 -2.73 -1.67
N HIS A 171 -6.31 -2.42 -1.39
CA HIS A 171 -6.68 -1.53 -0.31
C HIS A 171 -7.76 -2.19 0.55
N SER A 172 -7.48 -2.30 1.86
CA SER A 172 -8.42 -2.85 2.83
C SER A 172 -8.46 -2.05 4.12
N TRP A 173 -9.66 -1.93 4.70
CA TRP A 173 -9.89 -1.30 5.98
C TRP A 173 -10.79 -2.18 6.85
N CYS A 174 -10.22 -2.61 7.97
CA CYS A 174 -10.87 -3.47 8.95
C CYS A 174 -10.19 -3.33 10.30
N ASP A 175 -10.82 -3.88 11.34
CA ASP A 175 -10.12 -4.11 12.58
C ASP A 175 -9.20 -5.33 12.49
N ARG A 176 -8.14 -5.29 13.30
CA ARG A 176 -7.20 -6.38 13.51
C ARG A 176 -6.83 -6.44 14.98
N PHE A 177 -6.32 -7.59 15.41
CA PHE A 177 -5.83 -7.82 16.77
C PHE A 177 -6.86 -7.47 17.86
N THR A 178 -8.14 -7.68 17.57
CA THR A 178 -9.27 -7.47 18.49
C THR A 178 -9.23 -8.39 19.70
N HIS A 179 -8.65 -9.57 19.51
CA HIS A 179 -8.44 -10.56 20.56
C HIS A 179 -6.95 -10.93 20.61
N GLY A 180 -6.43 -11.14 21.81
CA GLY A 180 -5.09 -11.67 21.97
C GLY A 180 -5.04 -13.07 21.38
N SER A 181 -4.22 -13.26 20.35
CA SER A 181 -3.79 -14.61 19.95
C SER A 181 -2.54 -14.97 20.77
N PRO A 182 -2.45 -16.20 21.30
CA PRO A 182 -1.21 -16.65 21.91
C PRO A 182 -0.09 -16.64 20.85
N TRP A 183 1.15 -16.35 21.29
CA TRP A 183 2.32 -16.34 20.40
C TRP A 183 2.66 -17.74 19.85
N GLU A 184 2.22 -18.79 20.53
CA GLU A 184 2.38 -20.19 20.16
C GLU A 184 1.02 -20.90 20.29
N VAL A 185 0.71 -21.78 19.34
CA VAL A 185 -0.48 -22.66 19.34
C VAL A 185 -0.14 -24.05 19.88
#